data_AF-A0A965SSR0-F1
#
_entry.id   AF-A0A965SSR0-F1
#
_cell.length_a   1.000
_cell.length_b   1.000
_cell.length_c   1.000
_cell.angle_alpha   90.00
_cell.angle_beta   90.00
_cell.angle_gamma   90.00
#
_symmetry.space_group_name_H-M   'P 1'
#
loop_
_entity.id
_entity.type
_entity.pdbx_description
1 polymer ?
#
loop_
_entity_poly.entity_id
_entity_poly.type
_entity_poly.pdbx_seq_one_letter_code
_entity_poly.pdbx_strand_id
1 'polypeptide(L)' 'MNGLEKRSEVMIDKIQTIPVDKIGGEIGRASDEEMLAINRALAIFLGFA' A
#
# COMPACT_ATOMS: atom_id res chain seq x y z
N MET A 1 -8.29 3.32 12.10
CA MET A 1 -8.18 1.87 11.77
C MET A 1 -8.13 1.74 10.26
N ASN A 2 -7.35 0.79 9.74
CA ASN A 2 -7.12 0.60 8.31
C ASN A 2 -8.33 0.04 7.53
N GLY A 3 -9.45 -0.27 8.21
CA GLY A 3 -10.71 -0.67 7.58
C GLY A 3 -10.76 -2.12 7.11
N LEU A 4 -9.70 -2.90 7.33
CA LEU A 4 -9.63 -4.29 6.92
C LEU A 4 -10.32 -5.20 7.93
N GLU A 5 -11.09 -6.17 7.44
CA GLU A 5 -11.79 -7.16 8.27
C GLU A 5 -10.84 -8.16 8.95
N LYS A 6 -9.66 -8.37 8.34
CA LYS A 6 -8.64 -9.32 8.80
C LYS A 6 -7.27 -8.66 8.76
N ARG A 7 -6.38 -9.14 9.61
CA ARG A 7 -4.96 -8.81 9.52
C ARG A 7 -4.46 -9.16 8.12
N SER A 8 -3.84 -8.19 7.46
CA SER A 8 -3.37 -8.29 6.09
C SER A 8 -2.02 -7.62 5.95
N GLU A 9 -1.32 -7.93 4.86
CA GLU A 9 0.01 -7.42 4.55
C GLU A 9 0.02 -6.81 3.15
N VAL A 10 0.85 -5.78 2.95
CA VAL A 10 1.00 -5.10 1.64
C VAL A 10 2.08 -5.82 0.82
N MET A 11 1.73 -6.23 -0.39
CA MET A 11 2.67 -6.86 -1.33
C MET A 11 3.42 -5.80 -2.16
N ILE A 12 4.67 -5.52 -1.80
CA ILE A 12 5.51 -4.48 -2.43
C ILE A 12 5.91 -4.86 -3.87
N ASP A 13 6.03 -6.15 -4.16
CA ASP A 13 6.38 -6.69 -5.47
C ASP A 13 5.25 -6.59 -6.51
N LYS A 14 4.03 -6.28 -6.08
CA LYS A 14 2.81 -6.25 -6.92
C LYS A 14 2.30 -4.83 -7.21
N ILE A 15 3.16 -3.83 -7.16
CA ILE A 15 2.81 -2.47 -7.56
C ILE A 15 2.37 -2.43 -9.03
N GLN A 16 1.27 -1.74 -9.29
CA GLN A 16 0.69 -1.63 -10.63
C GLN A 16 -0.06 -0.31 -10.80
N THR A 17 -0.03 0.23 -12.02
CA THR A 17 -0.87 1.37 -12.40
C THR A 17 -2.23 0.87 -12.87
N ILE A 18 -3.31 1.43 -12.34
CA ILE A 18 -4.68 1.12 -12.75
C ILE A 18 -5.43 2.37 -13.23
N PRO A 19 -6.38 2.24 -14.18
CA PRO A 19 -7.35 3.29 -14.50
C PRO A 19 -8.15 3.75 -13.27
N VAL A 20 -8.45 5.06 -13.19
CA VAL A 20 -9.17 5.66 -12.05
C VAL A 20 -10.60 5.13 -11.92
N ASP A 21 -11.26 4.79 -13.03
CA ASP A 21 -12.60 4.20 -13.07
C ASP A 21 -12.67 2.78 -12.46
N LYS A 22 -11.52 2.11 -12.27
CA LYS A 22 -11.41 0.83 -11.57
C LYS A 22 -11.22 0.97 -10.06
N ILE A 23 -11.06 2.18 -9.54
CA ILE A 23 -10.91 2.43 -8.11
C ILE A 23 -12.31 2.36 -7.46
N GLY A 24 -12.46 1.46 -6.48
CA GLY A 24 -13.70 1.32 -5.69
C GLY A 24 -13.82 2.38 -4.60
N GLY A 25 -14.79 2.19 -3.69
CA GLY A 25 -14.94 3.04 -2.51
C GLY A 25 -13.76 2.96 -1.54
N GLU A 26 -13.63 3.96 -0.68
CA GLU A 26 -12.62 3.98 0.39
C GLU A 26 -12.89 2.83 1.38
N ILE A 27 -11.87 2.01 1.64
CA ILE A 27 -11.91 0.95 2.66
C ILE A 27 -11.54 1.51 4.04
N GLY A 28 -10.54 2.40 4.07
CA GLY A 28 -10.00 3.02 5.27
C GLY A 28 -8.65 3.67 5.00
N ARG A 29 -7.88 3.91 6.06
CA ARG A 29 -6.59 4.62 5.99
C ARG A 29 -5.49 3.89 6.74
N ALA A 30 -4.39 3.62 6.04
CA ALA A 30 -3.15 3.20 6.68
C ALA A 30 -2.57 4.32 7.55
N SER A 31 -2.05 3.96 8.71
CA SER A 31 -1.35 4.88 9.60
C SER A 31 -0.07 5.41 8.97
N ASP A 32 0.43 6.53 9.49
CA ASP A 32 1.66 7.13 8.99
C ASP A 32 2.88 6.21 9.20
N GLU A 33 2.87 5.40 10.26
CA GLU A 33 3.90 4.38 10.52
C GLU A 33 3.88 3.26 9.47
N GLU A 34 2.70 2.73 9.14
CA GLU A 34 2.53 1.74 8.08
C GLU A 34 3.01 2.30 6.73
N MET A 35 2.62 3.54 6.40
CA MET A 35 3.03 4.20 5.15
C MET A 35 4.54 4.43 5.08
N LEU A 36 5.20 4.75 6.20
CA LEU A 36 6.65 4.90 6.26
C LEU A 36 7.37 3.57 6.00
N ALA A 37 6.87 2.46 6.56
CA ALA A 37 7.40 1.13 6.30
C ALA A 37 7.24 0.73 4.82
N ILE A 38 6.07 1.01 4.23
CA ILE A 38 5.78 0.76 2.82
C ILE A 38 6.75 1.54 1.92
N ASN A 39 6.95 2.84 2.16
CA ASN A 39 7.84 3.67 1.36
C ASN A 39 9.30 3.18 1.38
N ARG A 40 9.79 2.72 2.55
CA ARG A 40 11.14 2.15 2.68
C ARG A 40 11.27 0.84 1.91
N ALA A 41 10.30 -0.05 2.04
CA ALA A 41 10.31 -1.32 1.32
C ALA A 41 10.23 -1.10 -0.20
N LEU A 42 9.44 -0.10 -0.63
CA LEU A 42 9.34 0.29 -2.03
C LEU A 42 10.67 0.83 -2.58
N ALA A 43 11.38 1.67 -1.81
CA ALA A 43 12.70 2.19 -2.21
C ALA A 43 13.72 1.06 -2.43
N ILE A 44 13.70 0.03 -1.58
CA ILE A 44 14.54 -1.16 -1.74
C ILE A 44 14.13 -1.95 -2.99
N PHE A 45 12.83 -2.22 -3.15
CA PHE A 45 12.32 -3.00 -4.29
C PHE A 45 12.61 -2.34 -5.64
N LEU A 46 12.52 -1.00 -5.70
CA LEU A 46 12.79 -0.23 -6.92
C LEU A 46 14.29 0.07 -7.13
N GLY A 47 15.16 -0.24 -6.17
CA GLY A 47 16.60 -0.02 -6.29
C GLY A 47 17.03 1.44 -6.16
N PHE A 48 16.26 2.26 -5.41
CA PHE A 48 16.63 3.64 -5.10
C PHE A 48 17.60 3.77 -3.92
N ALA A 49 17.79 2.67 -3.17
CA ALA A 49 18.60 2.60 -1.96
C ALA A 49 20.06 2.20 -2.25
#